data_AF-A0A5R8KIT6-F1
#
_entry.id   AF-A0A5R8KIT6-F1
#
_cell.length_a   1.000
_cell.length_b   1.000
_cell.length_c   1.000
_cell.angle_alpha   90.00
_cell.angle_beta   90.00
_cell.angle_gamma   90.00
#
_symmetry.space_group_name_H-M   'P 1'
#
loop_
_entity.id
_entity.type
_entity.pdbx_description
1 polymer ?
#
loop_
_entity_poly.entity_id
_entity_poly.type
_entity_poly.pdbx_seq_one_letter_code
_entity_poly.pdbx_strand_id
1 'polypeptide(L)'
;MLNVLAAKFRCIGVALVSATSIWLTCLTFAETPSIRLREILAGFDEREVLDNGDNASTLAHMRWLETERGKHDLAFLIENSDQISPFVRAELAMELGRTGSTLVIPLVKQVLEDKENGKLALAGVFYACNLNQANQEFRKALAPSVIPWIGNDQLPDLDSAIGLLVCMDEKLARETLVNDKYLFPDARHVRAVLHFFNKECLSIPLNFVESLITHWIEKGNKYDSYYRDRNGLKEAIHALAFHQPQRALEMTEQLVQQSPGLSEAYSEVVLAACGFTKLYQVLCEYEDDAKRFDELPESAKVFFSVTFFEAAHFYGGIAQAFGGPSGNYLLWVRKGYAEIGEPWNVEWLDFMCRPFGIGGPSKDRERRNQQMMSMTPSFWDQEDELKAAYEEKTKDREIEIKFCTKWALSKFALKHVEVLKHVIASNPVQSP
;
A
#
# COMPACT_ATOMS: atom_id res chain seq x y z
N MET A 1 47.78 -82.19 24.06
CA MET A 1 47.41 -80.79 23.79
C MET A 1 48.41 -80.27 22.75
N LEU A 2 48.28 -80.60 21.45
CA LEU A 2 47.23 -80.21 20.47
C LEU A 2 46.99 -78.69 20.48
N ASN A 3 46.99 -77.92 19.38
CA ASN A 3 47.28 -78.13 17.96
C ASN A 3 47.14 -76.75 17.25
N VAL A 4 47.95 -76.49 16.20
CA VAL A 4 47.59 -75.87 14.87
C VAL A 4 46.90 -74.48 14.88
N LEU A 5 47.43 -73.34 14.40
CA LEU A 5 48.25 -72.95 13.23
C LEU A 5 47.55 -73.12 11.86
N ALA A 6 46.86 -72.09 11.34
CA ALA A 6 46.70 -71.90 9.89
C ALA A 6 46.11 -70.51 9.52
N ALA A 7 46.99 -69.64 9.03
CA ALA A 7 46.65 -68.62 8.05
C ALA A 7 46.62 -69.24 6.65
N LYS A 8 45.72 -68.78 5.75
CA LYS A 8 46.00 -68.56 4.31
C LYS A 8 44.77 -68.14 3.50
N PHE A 9 44.99 -67.09 2.73
CA PHE A 9 44.49 -66.87 1.37
C PHE A 9 44.29 -68.17 0.56
N ARG A 10 43.11 -68.30 -0.09
CA ARG A 10 42.78 -68.91 -1.42
C ARG A 10 41.34 -69.46 -1.35
N CYS A 11 40.40 -68.87 -2.08
CA CYS A 11 40.00 -69.19 -3.48
C CYS A 11 38.84 -70.21 -3.56
N ILE A 12 38.07 -70.07 -4.66
CA ILE A 12 36.97 -70.92 -5.20
C ILE A 12 35.60 -70.28 -4.87
N GLY A 13 34.79 -69.80 -5.83
CA GLY A 13 34.62 -70.30 -7.20
C GLY A 13 34.90 -69.31 -8.34
N VAL A 14 35.78 -69.77 -9.21
CA VAL A 14 35.95 -69.45 -10.63
C VAL A 14 34.70 -69.84 -11.41
N ALA A 15 34.21 -68.99 -12.32
CA ALA A 15 33.83 -69.38 -13.68
C ALA A 15 33.38 -68.19 -14.54
N LEU A 16 34.01 -68.08 -15.72
CA LEU A 16 33.72 -67.26 -16.91
C LEU A 16 34.00 -65.75 -16.80
N VAL A 17 35.14 -65.25 -17.29
CA VAL A 17 35.50 -65.08 -18.72
C VAL A 17 34.58 -64.08 -19.42
N SER A 18 35.13 -62.88 -19.59
CA SER A 18 34.94 -61.97 -20.73
C SER A 18 33.89 -62.37 -21.77
N ALA A 19 32.75 -61.69 -21.75
CA ALA A 19 32.03 -61.25 -22.93
C ALA A 19 30.88 -60.35 -22.48
N THR A 20 30.44 -59.45 -23.37
CA THR A 20 29.25 -58.59 -23.26
C THR A 20 29.40 -57.48 -22.20
N SER A 21 29.85 -56.27 -22.54
CA SER A 21 29.10 -55.28 -23.32
C SER A 21 27.60 -55.37 -23.04
N ILE A 22 26.94 -54.23 -22.82
CA ILE A 22 25.49 -54.01 -22.62
C ILE A 22 25.18 -53.72 -21.12
N TRP A 23 24.65 -52.52 -20.88
CA TRP A 23 24.10 -51.97 -19.61
C TRP A 23 25.02 -51.28 -18.60
N LEU A 24 25.85 -50.33 -19.05
CA LEU A 24 25.96 -49.05 -18.30
C LEU A 24 25.27 -47.95 -19.11
N THR A 25 24.00 -48.22 -19.46
CA THR A 25 23.10 -47.19 -19.92
C THR A 25 22.97 -46.21 -18.77
N CYS A 26 23.33 -44.96 -19.02
CA CYS A 26 22.87 -43.83 -18.22
C CYS A 26 21.35 -43.93 -18.11
N LEU A 27 20.85 -44.58 -17.07
CA LEU A 27 19.49 -44.38 -16.58
C LEU A 27 19.50 -43.04 -15.84
N THR A 28 19.68 -41.96 -16.60
CA THR A 28 18.94 -40.75 -16.31
C THR A 28 17.48 -41.19 -16.44
N PHE A 29 16.86 -41.59 -15.32
CA PHE A 29 15.42 -41.69 -15.26
C PHE A 29 14.93 -40.34 -15.78
N ALA A 30 14.32 -40.33 -16.97
CA ALA A 30 13.67 -39.13 -17.47
C ALA A 30 12.63 -38.78 -16.41
N GLU A 31 12.89 -37.74 -15.62
CA GLU A 31 11.93 -37.21 -14.68
C GLU A 31 10.64 -36.96 -15.47
N THR A 32 9.57 -37.65 -15.10
CA THR A 32 8.30 -37.39 -15.75
C THR A 32 7.88 -35.97 -15.37
N PRO A 33 7.32 -35.19 -16.31
CA PRO A 33 6.95 -33.81 -16.02
C PRO A 33 6.06 -33.65 -14.77
N SER A 34 5.25 -34.66 -14.45
CA SER A 34 4.39 -34.68 -13.26
C SER A 34 5.12 -34.88 -11.92
N ILE A 35 6.30 -35.52 -11.91
CA ILE A 35 7.15 -35.59 -10.71
C ILE A 35 7.82 -34.24 -10.51
N ARG A 36 8.39 -33.70 -11.59
CA ARG A 36 9.10 -32.42 -11.55
C ARG A 36 8.19 -31.26 -11.15
N LEU A 37 6.98 -31.19 -11.70
CA LEU A 37 5.96 -30.21 -11.27
C LEU A 37 5.65 -30.33 -9.79
N ARG A 38 5.46 -31.54 -9.26
CA ARG A 38 5.18 -31.76 -7.84
C ARG A 38 6.31 -31.30 -6.94
N GLU A 39 7.56 -31.52 -7.33
CA GLU A 39 8.72 -31.03 -6.57
C GLU A 39 8.80 -29.50 -6.54
N ILE A 40 8.55 -28.85 -7.68
CA ILE A 40 8.58 -27.38 -7.76
C ILE A 40 7.45 -26.78 -6.92
N LEU A 41 6.24 -27.35 -7.01
CA LEU A 41 5.08 -26.93 -6.23
C LEU A 41 5.28 -27.16 -4.72
N ALA A 42 5.80 -28.31 -4.30
CA ALA A 42 6.09 -28.56 -2.88
C ALA A 42 7.12 -27.55 -2.33
N GLY A 43 8.18 -27.26 -3.09
CA GLY A 43 9.14 -26.23 -2.70
C GLY A 43 8.53 -24.81 -2.71
N PHE A 44 7.49 -24.57 -3.49
CA PHE A 44 6.73 -23.33 -3.48
C PHE A 44 5.96 -23.18 -2.17
N ASP A 45 5.19 -24.19 -1.77
CA ASP A 45 4.45 -24.21 -0.50
C ASP A 45 5.38 -24.03 0.71
N GLU A 46 6.55 -24.67 0.69
CA GLU A 46 7.57 -24.51 1.75
C GLU A 46 8.04 -23.05 1.92
N ARG A 47 8.06 -22.26 0.84
CA ARG A 47 8.45 -20.84 0.89
C ARG A 47 7.34 -19.95 1.45
N GLU A 48 6.08 -20.35 1.29
CA GLU A 48 4.94 -19.62 1.86
C GLU A 48 4.84 -19.79 3.38
N VAL A 49 5.20 -20.98 3.89
CA VAL A 49 5.13 -21.33 5.32
C VAL A 49 6.25 -20.66 6.15
N LEU A 50 7.15 -19.89 5.53
CA LEU A 50 8.17 -19.10 6.25
C LEU A 50 7.53 -17.88 6.95
N ASP A 51 6.71 -18.15 7.95
CA ASP A 51 5.88 -17.20 8.70
C ASP A 51 6.71 -16.43 9.75
N ASN A 52 7.49 -15.45 9.29
CA ASN A 52 8.20 -14.49 10.15
C ASN A 52 7.90 -13.02 9.80
N GLY A 53 6.76 -12.75 9.15
CA GLY A 53 6.26 -11.40 8.86
C GLY A 53 5.56 -11.27 7.50
N ASP A 54 4.74 -10.21 7.33
CA ASP A 54 3.82 -9.98 6.21
C ASP A 54 4.44 -10.00 4.78
N ASN A 55 5.78 -9.98 4.67
CA ASN A 55 6.52 -9.99 3.40
C ASN A 55 7.55 -11.14 3.27
N ALA A 56 7.61 -12.06 4.23
CA ALA A 56 8.63 -13.10 4.26
C ALA A 56 8.54 -14.06 3.05
N SER A 57 7.33 -14.46 2.65
CA SER A 57 7.10 -15.31 1.47
C SER A 57 7.54 -14.62 0.19
N THR A 58 7.15 -13.36 -0.04
CA THR A 58 7.53 -12.59 -1.23
C THR A 58 9.05 -12.48 -1.37
N LEU A 59 9.77 -12.19 -0.27
CA LEU A 59 11.24 -12.15 -0.28
C LEU A 59 11.86 -13.52 -0.54
N ALA A 60 11.27 -14.61 -0.03
CA ALA A 60 11.72 -15.96 -0.31
C ALA A 60 11.56 -16.31 -1.80
N HIS A 61 10.45 -15.94 -2.42
CA HIS A 61 10.24 -16.10 -3.86
C HIS A 61 11.22 -15.26 -4.67
N MET A 62 11.45 -14.00 -4.30
CA MET A 62 12.45 -13.15 -4.97
C MET A 62 13.85 -13.78 -4.94
N ARG A 63 14.32 -14.22 -3.77
CA ARG A 63 15.63 -14.89 -3.63
C ARG A 63 15.72 -16.17 -4.44
N TRP A 64 14.64 -16.95 -4.49
CA TRP A 64 14.59 -18.16 -5.32
C TRP A 64 14.72 -17.83 -6.81
N LEU A 65 14.00 -16.80 -7.30
CA LEU A 65 14.06 -16.33 -8.69
C LEU A 65 15.46 -15.82 -9.09
N GLU A 66 16.28 -15.37 -8.15
CA GLU A 66 17.67 -14.96 -8.41
C GLU A 66 18.61 -16.16 -8.67
N THR A 67 18.24 -17.36 -8.23
CA THR A 67 19.05 -18.57 -8.42
C THR A 67 18.85 -19.19 -9.81
N GLU A 68 19.88 -19.84 -10.35
CA GLU A 68 19.78 -20.59 -11.61
C GLU A 68 18.72 -21.70 -11.53
N ARG A 69 18.62 -22.36 -10.37
CA ARG A 69 17.57 -23.37 -10.13
C ARG A 69 16.18 -22.76 -10.23
N GLY A 70 15.94 -21.61 -9.59
CA GLY A 70 14.62 -20.96 -9.63
C GLY A 70 14.23 -20.46 -11.01
N LYS A 71 15.19 -19.96 -11.81
CA LYS A 71 14.95 -19.62 -13.22
C LYS A 71 14.56 -20.84 -14.05
N HIS A 72 15.27 -21.96 -13.87
CA HIS A 72 14.96 -23.23 -14.54
C HIS A 72 13.59 -23.78 -14.11
N ASP A 73 13.30 -23.76 -12.81
CA ASP A 73 12.02 -24.20 -12.24
C ASP A 73 10.86 -23.34 -12.79
N LEU A 74 11.04 -22.01 -12.86
CA LEU A 74 10.03 -21.09 -13.42
C LEU A 74 9.80 -21.34 -14.92
N ALA A 75 10.87 -21.50 -15.71
CA ALA A 75 10.74 -21.83 -17.13
C ALA A 75 9.96 -23.15 -17.31
N PHE A 76 10.27 -24.16 -16.47
CA PHE A 76 9.58 -25.43 -16.48
C PHE A 76 8.09 -25.30 -16.11
N LEU A 77 7.74 -24.47 -15.12
CA LEU A 77 6.35 -24.17 -14.77
C LEU A 77 5.59 -23.52 -15.93
N ILE A 78 6.22 -22.56 -16.63
CA ILE A 78 5.61 -21.87 -17.78
C ILE A 78 5.34 -22.86 -18.93
N GLU A 79 6.35 -23.65 -19.30
CA GLU A 79 6.27 -24.63 -20.38
C GLU A 79 5.25 -25.75 -20.13
N ASN A 80 5.00 -26.07 -18.85
CA ASN A 80 4.10 -27.14 -18.44
C ASN A 80 2.82 -26.62 -17.75
N SER A 81 2.48 -25.35 -17.95
CA SER A 81 1.36 -24.66 -17.29
C SER A 81 -0.01 -25.30 -17.54
N ASP A 82 -0.19 -25.98 -18.66
CA ASP A 82 -1.43 -26.72 -19.00
C ASP A 82 -1.61 -28.00 -18.18
N GLN A 83 -0.53 -28.52 -17.56
CA GLN A 83 -0.58 -29.69 -16.68
C GLN A 83 -0.84 -29.30 -15.22
N ILE A 84 -0.88 -28.01 -14.90
CA ILE A 84 -1.18 -27.47 -13.57
C ILE A 84 -2.68 -27.16 -13.53
N SER A 85 -3.35 -27.48 -12.42
CA SER A 85 -4.76 -27.13 -12.28
C SER A 85 -4.95 -25.61 -12.40
N PRO A 86 -6.05 -25.11 -13.00
CA PRO A 86 -6.26 -23.67 -13.18
C PRO A 86 -6.17 -22.88 -11.88
N PHE A 87 -6.67 -23.45 -10.78
CA PHE A 87 -6.62 -22.85 -9.45
C PHE A 87 -5.18 -22.69 -8.95
N VAL A 88 -4.37 -23.77 -8.95
CA VAL A 88 -2.97 -23.71 -8.50
C VAL A 88 -2.15 -22.78 -9.38
N ARG A 89 -2.39 -22.79 -10.69
CA ARG A 89 -1.73 -21.87 -11.61
C ARG A 89 -2.02 -20.40 -11.28
N ALA A 90 -3.24 -20.11 -10.83
CA ALA A 90 -3.63 -18.77 -10.45
C ALA A 90 -3.07 -18.31 -9.10
N GLU A 91 -2.96 -19.22 -8.11
CA GLU A 91 -2.24 -18.95 -6.86
C GLU A 91 -0.75 -18.69 -7.11
N LEU A 92 -0.10 -19.53 -7.93
CA LEU A 92 1.28 -19.30 -8.37
C LEU A 92 1.45 -17.93 -9.02
N ALA A 93 0.56 -17.54 -9.94
CA ALA A 93 0.65 -16.25 -10.62
C ALA A 93 0.39 -15.07 -9.66
N MET A 94 -0.49 -15.22 -8.68
CA MET A 94 -0.69 -14.22 -7.63
C MET A 94 0.61 -14.00 -6.87
N GLU A 95 1.15 -15.04 -6.24
CA GLU A 95 2.29 -14.91 -5.33
C GLU A 95 3.60 -14.59 -6.04
N LEU A 96 3.86 -15.22 -7.19
CA LEU A 96 4.99 -14.83 -8.02
C LEU A 96 4.82 -13.42 -8.59
N GLY A 97 3.59 -13.02 -8.91
CA GLY A 97 3.25 -11.67 -9.34
C GLY A 97 3.60 -10.60 -8.30
N ARG A 98 3.43 -10.90 -7.00
CA ARG A 98 3.79 -9.99 -5.89
C ARG A 98 5.26 -9.60 -5.93
N THR A 99 6.15 -10.47 -6.43
CA THR A 99 7.58 -10.19 -6.49
C THR A 99 7.96 -9.02 -7.39
N GLY A 100 7.10 -8.65 -8.37
CA GLY A 100 7.40 -7.61 -9.35
C GLY A 100 8.52 -7.97 -10.35
N SER A 101 8.96 -9.22 -10.37
CA SER A 101 10.06 -9.69 -11.23
C SER A 101 9.64 -9.81 -12.70
N THR A 102 10.47 -9.34 -13.62
CA THR A 102 10.21 -9.47 -15.06
C THR A 102 10.22 -10.92 -15.54
N LEU A 103 10.89 -11.82 -14.80
CA LEU A 103 10.95 -13.25 -15.13
C LEU A 103 9.57 -13.91 -15.10
N VAL A 104 8.65 -13.45 -14.24
CA VAL A 104 7.35 -14.09 -14.04
C VAL A 104 6.27 -13.57 -14.99
N ILE A 105 6.57 -12.53 -15.79
CA ILE A 105 5.63 -11.90 -16.73
C ILE A 105 4.90 -12.93 -17.60
N PRO A 106 5.55 -13.95 -18.22
CA PRO A 106 4.84 -14.89 -19.08
C PRO A 106 3.74 -15.66 -18.33
N LEU A 107 4.04 -16.14 -17.12
CA LEU A 107 3.08 -16.88 -16.28
C LEU A 107 1.93 -15.97 -15.84
N VAL A 108 2.25 -14.78 -15.32
CA VAL A 108 1.25 -13.82 -14.83
C VAL A 108 0.34 -13.37 -15.97
N LYS A 109 0.91 -13.07 -17.13
CA LYS A 109 0.15 -12.68 -18.33
C LYS A 109 -0.81 -13.78 -18.78
N GLN A 110 -0.33 -15.02 -18.86
CA GLN A 110 -1.17 -16.17 -19.22
C GLN A 110 -2.39 -16.30 -18.30
N VAL A 111 -2.19 -16.10 -16.99
CA VAL A 111 -3.28 -16.18 -16.01
C VAL A 111 -4.20 -14.97 -16.07
N LEU A 112 -3.69 -13.75 -16.29
CA LEU A 112 -4.53 -12.56 -16.47
C LEU A 112 -5.45 -12.66 -17.71
N GLU A 113 -5.09 -13.48 -18.70
CA GLU A 113 -5.91 -13.74 -19.87
C GLU A 113 -7.01 -14.80 -19.61
N ASP A 114 -6.92 -15.53 -18.48
CA ASP A 114 -7.94 -16.46 -18.00
C ASP A 114 -9.04 -15.69 -17.24
N LYS A 115 -10.23 -15.61 -17.84
CA LYS A 115 -11.37 -14.86 -17.29
C LYS A 115 -11.94 -15.44 -15.99
N GLU A 116 -11.72 -16.73 -15.73
CA GLU A 116 -12.26 -17.38 -14.53
C GLU A 116 -11.30 -17.22 -13.34
N ASN A 117 -9.99 -17.34 -13.59
CA ASN A 117 -8.98 -17.42 -12.53
C ASN A 117 -8.05 -16.21 -12.44
N GLY A 118 -8.03 -15.32 -13.45
CA GLY A 118 -7.09 -14.21 -13.53
C GLY A 118 -7.22 -13.13 -12.46
N LYS A 119 -8.32 -13.11 -11.70
CA LYS A 119 -8.51 -12.22 -10.55
C LYS A 119 -7.42 -12.37 -9.48
N LEU A 120 -6.91 -13.59 -9.27
CA LEU A 120 -5.86 -13.84 -8.28
C LEU A 120 -4.52 -13.24 -8.75
N ALA A 121 -4.18 -13.40 -10.03
CA ALA A 121 -3.01 -12.76 -10.61
C ALA A 121 -3.08 -11.23 -10.50
N LEU A 122 -4.28 -10.64 -10.68
CA LEU A 122 -4.47 -9.20 -10.52
C LEU A 122 -4.11 -8.70 -9.12
N ALA A 123 -4.48 -9.45 -8.07
CA ALA A 123 -4.12 -9.12 -6.69
C ALA A 123 -2.60 -9.13 -6.49
N GLY A 124 -1.90 -10.12 -7.05
CA GLY A 124 -0.44 -10.20 -7.03
C GLY A 124 0.24 -8.99 -7.65
N VAL A 125 -0.19 -8.61 -8.85
CA VAL A 125 0.32 -7.43 -9.57
C VAL A 125 0.01 -6.13 -8.80
N PHE A 126 -1.18 -6.03 -8.20
CA PHE A 126 -1.55 -4.90 -7.35
C PHE A 126 -0.64 -4.76 -6.14
N TYR A 127 -0.33 -5.85 -5.44
CA TYR A 127 0.63 -5.83 -4.33
C TYR A 127 2.02 -5.39 -4.80
N ALA A 128 2.53 -5.94 -5.90
CA ALA A 128 3.84 -5.58 -6.43
C ALA A 128 3.95 -4.08 -6.76
N CYS A 129 2.89 -3.49 -7.33
CA CYS A 129 2.86 -2.06 -7.66
C CYS A 129 2.76 -1.18 -6.41
N ASN A 130 1.90 -1.55 -5.43
CA ASN A 130 1.72 -0.74 -4.22
C ASN A 130 2.90 -0.82 -3.23
N LEU A 131 3.59 -1.97 -3.17
CA LEU A 131 4.80 -2.14 -2.36
C LEU A 131 6.07 -1.63 -3.04
N ASN A 132 5.93 -0.98 -4.20
CA ASN A 132 7.04 -0.50 -5.02
C ASN A 132 8.09 -1.58 -5.39
N GLN A 133 7.64 -2.83 -5.54
CA GLN A 133 8.47 -3.97 -5.94
C GLN A 133 8.48 -4.13 -7.47
N ALA A 134 7.40 -3.71 -8.13
CA ALA A 134 7.28 -3.73 -9.58
C ALA A 134 8.08 -2.59 -10.24
N ASN A 135 9.09 -2.95 -11.03
CA ASN A 135 9.79 -2.01 -11.88
C ASN A 135 8.98 -1.60 -13.13
N GLN A 136 9.43 -0.57 -13.85
CA GLN A 136 8.69 -0.05 -15.01
C GLN A 136 8.53 -1.08 -16.15
N GLU A 137 9.47 -2.00 -16.32
CA GLU A 137 9.40 -3.03 -17.37
C GLU A 137 8.26 -4.02 -17.06
N PHE A 138 8.17 -4.50 -15.83
CA PHE A 138 7.09 -5.35 -15.34
C PHE A 138 5.72 -4.66 -15.50
N ARG A 139 5.63 -3.40 -15.06
CA ARG A 139 4.42 -2.59 -15.19
C ARG A 139 3.96 -2.46 -16.65
N LYS A 140 4.86 -2.03 -17.55
CA LYS A 140 4.51 -1.84 -18.97
C LYS A 140 4.11 -3.15 -19.66
N ALA A 141 4.78 -4.25 -19.34
CA ALA A 141 4.51 -5.54 -19.98
C ALA A 141 3.14 -6.12 -19.61
N LEU A 142 2.68 -5.90 -18.38
CA LEU A 142 1.42 -6.46 -17.87
C LEU A 142 0.22 -5.51 -18.01
N ALA A 143 0.43 -4.20 -18.15
CA ALA A 143 -0.66 -3.22 -18.23
C ALA A 143 -1.72 -3.54 -19.31
N PRO A 144 -1.36 -4.00 -20.54
CA PRO A 144 -2.37 -4.40 -21.54
C PRO A 144 -3.27 -5.56 -21.09
N SER A 145 -2.73 -6.49 -20.28
CA SER A 145 -3.47 -7.65 -19.76
C SER A 145 -4.42 -7.28 -18.62
N VAL A 146 -4.33 -6.06 -18.06
CA VAL A 146 -5.28 -5.52 -17.07
C VAL A 146 -6.54 -4.94 -17.74
N ILE A 147 -6.44 -4.46 -18.98
CA ILE A 147 -7.56 -3.80 -19.69
C ILE A 147 -8.84 -4.66 -19.75
N PRO A 148 -8.80 -5.97 -20.07
CA PRO A 148 -10.01 -6.78 -20.13
C PRO A 148 -10.76 -6.88 -18.79
N TRP A 149 -10.07 -6.61 -17.68
CA TRP A 149 -10.66 -6.58 -16.34
C TRP A 149 -11.40 -5.27 -16.08
N ILE A 150 -11.14 -4.22 -16.85
CA ILE A 150 -11.82 -2.91 -16.73
C ILE A 150 -13.17 -2.96 -17.47
N GLY A 151 -14.26 -2.98 -16.71
CA GLY A 151 -15.63 -2.99 -17.24
C GLY A 151 -16.26 -4.38 -17.37
N ASN A 152 -15.66 -5.42 -16.79
CA ASN A 152 -16.33 -6.69 -16.58
C ASN A 152 -17.27 -6.61 -15.36
N ASP A 153 -18.51 -6.18 -15.60
CA ASP A 153 -19.53 -5.92 -14.57
C ASP A 153 -19.85 -7.10 -13.64
N GLN A 154 -19.42 -8.31 -13.99
CA GLN A 154 -19.62 -9.54 -13.22
C GLN A 154 -18.55 -9.76 -12.13
N LEU A 155 -17.52 -8.92 -12.07
CA LEU A 155 -16.42 -9.08 -11.12
C LEU A 155 -16.45 -8.02 -10.01
N PRO A 156 -16.31 -8.41 -8.73
CA PRO A 156 -16.40 -7.48 -7.60
C PRO A 156 -15.24 -6.48 -7.48
N ASP A 157 -14.11 -6.67 -8.18
CA ASP A 157 -12.86 -5.90 -7.98
C ASP A 157 -12.44 -4.98 -9.15
N LEU A 158 -13.43 -4.46 -9.89
CA LEU A 158 -13.22 -3.57 -11.04
C LEU A 158 -12.43 -2.29 -10.72
N ASP A 159 -12.67 -1.72 -9.53
CA ASP A 159 -11.98 -0.49 -9.10
C ASP A 159 -10.47 -0.75 -8.92
N SER A 160 -10.08 -1.95 -8.48
CA SER A 160 -8.67 -2.35 -8.35
C SER A 160 -7.97 -2.44 -9.70
N ALA A 161 -8.64 -2.93 -10.75
CA ALA A 161 -8.08 -2.97 -12.11
C ALA A 161 -7.87 -1.57 -12.69
N ILE A 162 -8.81 -0.64 -12.44
CA ILE A 162 -8.68 0.77 -12.83
C ILE A 162 -7.47 1.40 -12.15
N GLY A 163 -7.36 1.26 -10.83
CA GLY A 163 -6.23 1.81 -10.08
C GLY A 163 -4.90 1.21 -10.48
N LEU A 164 -4.89 -0.08 -10.78
CA LEU A 164 -3.71 -0.79 -11.24
C LEU A 164 -3.25 -0.30 -12.62
N LEU A 165 -4.16 -0.14 -13.59
CA LEU A 165 -3.79 0.39 -14.90
C LEU A 165 -3.19 1.81 -14.79
N VAL A 166 -3.79 2.66 -13.96
CA VAL A 166 -3.34 4.04 -13.72
C VAL A 166 -1.93 4.08 -13.14
N CYS A 167 -1.58 3.17 -12.22
CA CYS A 167 -0.24 3.14 -11.62
C CYS A 167 0.82 2.37 -12.44
N MET A 168 0.41 1.58 -13.43
CA MET A 168 1.32 0.81 -14.29
C MET A 168 1.74 1.56 -15.54
N ASP A 169 0.79 2.20 -16.24
CA ASP A 169 1.03 2.89 -17.50
C ASP A 169 0.07 4.06 -17.68
N GLU A 170 0.55 5.27 -17.36
CA GLU A 170 -0.22 6.51 -17.49
C GLU A 170 -0.79 6.70 -18.90
N LYS A 171 0.00 6.42 -19.94
CA LYS A 171 -0.41 6.65 -21.32
C LYS A 171 -1.57 5.72 -21.68
N LEU A 172 -1.42 4.43 -21.38
CA LEU A 172 -2.44 3.42 -21.65
C LEU A 172 -3.71 3.66 -20.81
N ALA A 173 -3.54 4.09 -19.55
CA ALA A 173 -4.65 4.50 -18.69
C ALA A 173 -5.45 5.65 -19.31
N ARG A 174 -4.77 6.69 -19.81
CA ARG A 174 -5.42 7.83 -20.50
C ARG A 174 -6.19 7.37 -21.73
N GLU A 175 -5.55 6.59 -22.60
CA GLU A 175 -6.17 6.08 -23.83
C GLU A 175 -7.41 5.20 -23.55
N THR A 176 -7.41 4.46 -22.42
CA THR A 176 -8.48 3.52 -22.07
C THR A 176 -9.61 4.16 -21.27
N LEU A 177 -9.30 5.02 -20.31
CA LEU A 177 -10.24 5.50 -19.29
C LEU A 177 -10.77 6.91 -19.54
N VAL A 178 -10.09 7.72 -20.36
CA VAL A 178 -10.50 9.12 -20.61
C VAL A 178 -11.43 9.19 -21.82
N ASN A 179 -12.67 8.79 -21.62
CA ASN A 179 -13.74 8.86 -22.63
C ASN A 179 -15.13 8.82 -21.97
N ASP A 180 -16.18 9.05 -22.76
CA ASP A 180 -17.57 9.11 -22.28
C ASP A 180 -18.06 7.82 -21.61
N LYS A 181 -17.46 6.66 -21.91
CA LYS A 181 -17.86 5.38 -21.28
C LYS A 181 -17.55 5.37 -19.79
N TYR A 182 -16.43 5.97 -19.38
CA TYR A 182 -15.93 5.92 -18.01
C TYR A 182 -16.03 7.27 -17.27
N LEU A 183 -16.08 8.40 -18.00
CA LEU A 183 -16.15 9.75 -17.45
C LEU A 183 -17.51 10.44 -17.67
N PHE A 184 -18.60 9.67 -17.60
CA PHE A 184 -19.96 10.20 -17.59
C PHE A 184 -20.55 10.15 -16.16
N PRO A 185 -21.40 11.10 -15.73
CA PRO A 185 -21.88 11.15 -14.35
C PRO A 185 -22.53 9.86 -13.83
N ASP A 186 -23.29 9.16 -14.69
CA ASP A 186 -23.95 7.91 -14.31
C ASP A 186 -23.06 6.67 -14.51
N ALA A 187 -21.87 6.82 -15.10
CA ALA A 187 -20.96 5.69 -15.30
C ALA A 187 -20.61 5.05 -13.95
N ARG A 188 -20.69 3.72 -13.89
CA ARG A 188 -20.58 2.94 -12.65
C ARG A 188 -19.26 3.22 -11.90
N HIS A 189 -18.16 3.36 -12.64
CA HIS A 189 -16.81 3.47 -12.09
C HIS A 189 -16.20 4.87 -12.21
N VAL A 190 -16.97 5.90 -12.55
CA VAL A 190 -16.44 7.27 -12.74
C VAL A 190 -15.69 7.77 -11.50
N ARG A 191 -16.18 7.46 -10.30
CA ARG A 191 -15.53 7.81 -9.04
C ARG A 191 -14.16 7.15 -8.92
N ALA A 192 -14.04 5.88 -9.29
CA ALA A 192 -12.77 5.15 -9.22
C ALA A 192 -11.75 5.75 -10.20
N VAL A 193 -12.17 6.05 -11.43
CA VAL A 193 -11.31 6.72 -12.42
C VAL A 193 -10.82 8.06 -11.89
N LEU A 194 -11.72 8.92 -11.41
CA LEU A 194 -11.33 10.20 -10.80
C LEU A 194 -10.37 10.01 -9.63
N HIS A 195 -10.69 9.11 -8.69
CA HIS A 195 -9.89 8.84 -7.50
C HIS A 195 -8.46 8.44 -7.85
N PHE A 196 -8.28 7.47 -8.75
CA PHE A 196 -6.94 6.99 -9.12
C PHE A 196 -6.17 7.99 -9.96
N PHE A 197 -6.84 8.73 -10.86
CA PHE A 197 -6.20 9.83 -11.59
C PHE A 197 -5.74 10.93 -10.61
N ASN A 198 -6.59 11.33 -9.66
CA ASN A 198 -6.24 12.32 -8.64
C ASN A 198 -5.05 11.86 -7.77
N LYS A 199 -5.10 10.61 -7.30
CA LYS A 199 -4.04 10.00 -6.48
C LYS A 199 -2.68 10.02 -7.20
N GLU A 200 -2.66 9.65 -8.48
CA GLU A 200 -1.45 9.65 -9.31
C GLU A 200 -1.14 11.01 -9.96
N CYS A 201 -1.86 12.07 -9.59
CA CYS A 201 -1.69 13.44 -10.12
C CYS A 201 -1.86 13.53 -11.65
N LEU A 202 -2.70 12.68 -12.23
CA LEU A 202 -3.02 12.66 -13.65
C LEU A 202 -4.20 13.59 -13.95
N SER A 203 -3.98 14.58 -14.82
CA SER A 203 -5.05 15.48 -15.26
C SER A 203 -6.12 14.78 -16.11
N ILE A 204 -7.40 15.08 -15.87
CA ILE A 204 -8.53 14.69 -16.70
C ILE A 204 -8.97 15.94 -17.50
N PRO A 205 -9.28 15.85 -18.80
CA PRO A 205 -9.67 17.03 -19.58
C PRO A 205 -10.80 17.83 -18.91
N LEU A 206 -10.62 19.15 -18.83
CA LEU A 206 -11.46 20.04 -18.04
C LEU A 206 -12.96 19.93 -18.38
N ASN A 207 -13.31 19.69 -19.65
CA ASN A 207 -14.69 19.52 -20.09
C ASN A 207 -15.40 18.33 -19.42
N PHE A 208 -14.69 17.22 -19.17
CA PHE A 208 -15.26 16.10 -18.40
C PHE A 208 -15.47 16.50 -16.95
N VAL A 209 -14.46 17.13 -16.34
CA VAL A 209 -14.52 17.57 -14.94
C VAL A 209 -15.68 18.54 -14.71
N GLU A 210 -15.85 19.54 -15.58
CA GLU A 210 -16.93 20.52 -15.46
C GLU A 210 -18.32 19.90 -15.61
N SER A 211 -18.47 18.92 -16.52
CA SER A 211 -19.72 18.18 -16.71
C SER A 211 -20.09 17.39 -15.44
N LEU A 212 -19.11 16.71 -14.84
CA LEU A 212 -19.28 15.93 -13.61
C LEU A 212 -19.64 16.81 -12.41
N ILE A 213 -18.96 17.94 -12.24
CA ILE A 213 -19.27 18.92 -11.19
C ILE A 213 -20.69 19.45 -11.38
N THR A 214 -21.05 19.87 -12.59
CA THR A 214 -22.39 20.38 -12.90
C THR A 214 -23.48 19.37 -12.53
N HIS A 215 -23.24 18.08 -12.80
CA HIS A 215 -24.19 17.03 -12.45
C HIS A 215 -24.33 16.80 -10.94
N TRP A 216 -23.22 16.78 -10.19
CA TRP A 216 -23.25 16.40 -8.78
C TRP A 216 -23.39 17.57 -7.80
N ILE A 217 -23.14 18.82 -8.19
CA ILE A 217 -23.13 19.95 -7.25
C ILE A 217 -24.47 20.11 -6.52
N GLU A 218 -25.60 19.84 -7.18
CA GLU A 218 -26.92 19.96 -6.56
C GLU A 218 -27.28 18.76 -5.67
N LYS A 219 -26.69 17.59 -5.94
CA LYS A 219 -27.02 16.32 -5.28
C LYS A 219 -26.06 15.96 -4.14
N GLY A 220 -24.79 16.29 -4.29
CA GLY A 220 -23.68 15.86 -3.44
C GLY A 220 -23.15 16.91 -2.47
N ASN A 221 -23.74 18.11 -2.43
CA ASN A 221 -23.26 19.22 -1.60
C ASN A 221 -23.68 19.17 -0.13
N LYS A 222 -24.46 18.18 0.30
CA LYS A 222 -24.89 18.00 1.70
C LYS A 222 -24.21 16.81 2.35
N TYR A 223 -24.12 16.84 3.68
CA TYR A 223 -23.54 15.75 4.45
C TYR A 223 -24.34 14.43 4.31
N ASP A 224 -25.67 14.53 4.31
CA ASP A 224 -26.63 13.41 4.23
C ASP A 224 -26.92 12.95 2.79
N SER A 225 -26.30 13.58 1.79
CA SER A 225 -26.38 13.16 0.39
C SER A 225 -25.92 11.71 0.20
N TYR A 226 -26.43 11.06 -0.84
CA TYR A 226 -26.02 9.71 -1.19
C TYR A 226 -24.49 9.64 -1.36
N TYR A 227 -23.87 8.64 -0.73
CA TYR A 227 -22.41 8.51 -0.64
C TYR A 227 -21.72 8.63 -2.01
N ARG A 228 -22.34 8.06 -3.07
CA ARG A 228 -21.80 8.12 -4.43
C ARG A 228 -21.75 9.56 -4.96
N ASP A 229 -22.82 10.33 -4.78
CA ASP A 229 -22.91 11.70 -5.30
C ASP A 229 -21.96 12.64 -4.55
N ARG A 230 -21.91 12.51 -3.22
CA ARG A 230 -21.01 13.29 -2.37
C ARG A 230 -19.54 13.04 -2.71
N ASN A 231 -19.13 11.77 -2.83
CA ASN A 231 -17.75 11.45 -3.19
C ASN A 231 -17.45 11.71 -4.66
N GLY A 232 -18.41 11.54 -5.56
CA GLY A 232 -18.27 11.94 -6.96
C GLY A 232 -17.95 13.42 -7.08
N LEU A 233 -18.72 14.27 -6.39
CA LEU A 233 -18.48 15.70 -6.33
C LEU A 233 -17.10 16.03 -5.75
N LYS A 234 -16.73 15.41 -4.62
CA LYS A 234 -15.41 15.57 -3.99
C LYS A 234 -14.28 15.28 -4.98
N GLU A 235 -14.31 14.12 -5.64
CA GLU A 235 -13.27 13.70 -6.58
C GLU A 235 -13.25 14.56 -7.86
N ALA A 236 -14.41 15.06 -8.31
CA ALA A 236 -14.46 15.98 -9.45
C ALA A 236 -13.88 17.36 -9.09
N ILE A 237 -14.14 17.89 -7.89
CA ILE A 237 -13.53 19.14 -7.41
C ILE A 237 -12.03 18.96 -7.17
N HIS A 238 -11.59 17.80 -6.68
CA HIS A 238 -10.17 17.45 -6.62
C HIS A 238 -9.55 17.48 -8.02
N ALA A 239 -10.18 16.85 -9.01
CA ALA A 239 -9.70 16.90 -10.40
C ALA A 239 -9.64 18.34 -10.95
N LEU A 240 -10.62 19.19 -10.60
CA LEU A 240 -10.63 20.61 -10.96
C LEU A 240 -9.42 21.36 -10.38
N ALA A 241 -8.93 20.97 -9.20
CA ALA A 241 -7.79 21.61 -8.56
C ALA A 241 -6.51 21.56 -9.41
N PHE A 242 -6.34 20.55 -10.28
CA PHE A 242 -5.23 20.47 -11.21
C PHE A 242 -5.33 21.44 -12.40
N HIS A 243 -6.52 22.00 -12.66
CA HIS A 243 -6.78 22.92 -13.78
C HIS A 243 -7.01 24.36 -13.31
N GLN A 244 -7.83 24.51 -12.27
CA GLN A 244 -8.30 25.79 -11.75
C GLN A 244 -8.23 25.76 -10.21
N PRO A 245 -7.01 25.79 -9.63
CA PRO A 245 -6.80 25.64 -8.18
C PRO A 245 -7.64 26.61 -7.35
N GLN A 246 -7.67 27.89 -7.75
CA GLN A 246 -8.40 28.93 -7.02
C GLN A 246 -9.91 28.68 -7.00
N ARG A 247 -10.49 28.25 -8.14
CA ARG A 247 -11.92 27.90 -8.22
C ARG A 247 -12.23 26.68 -7.35
N ALA A 248 -11.38 25.66 -7.38
CA ALA A 248 -11.55 24.48 -6.54
C ALA A 248 -11.51 24.83 -5.05
N LEU A 249 -10.60 25.71 -4.62
CA LEU A 249 -10.54 26.22 -3.25
C LEU A 249 -11.81 26.98 -2.86
N GLU A 250 -12.28 27.91 -3.69
CA GLU A 250 -13.49 28.69 -3.42
C GLU A 250 -14.73 27.80 -3.27
N MET A 251 -14.90 26.83 -4.17
CA MET A 251 -15.99 25.86 -4.09
C MET A 251 -15.92 25.01 -2.82
N THR A 252 -14.72 24.55 -2.49
CA THR A 252 -14.44 23.71 -1.31
C THR A 252 -14.74 24.47 -0.02
N GLU A 253 -14.29 25.73 0.10
CA GLU A 253 -14.60 26.61 1.23
C GLU A 253 -16.10 26.80 1.39
N GLN A 254 -16.81 27.10 0.32
CA GLN A 254 -18.27 27.29 0.36
C GLN A 254 -18.98 26.02 0.84
N LEU A 255 -18.60 24.85 0.32
CA LEU A 255 -19.21 23.57 0.69
C LEU A 255 -18.93 23.21 2.16
N VAL A 256 -17.70 23.40 2.62
CA VAL A 256 -17.31 23.11 4.00
C VAL A 256 -17.96 24.10 4.97
N GLN A 257 -18.14 25.38 4.60
CA GLN A 257 -18.89 26.35 5.41
C GLN A 257 -20.37 25.98 5.54
N GLN A 258 -21.00 25.49 4.46
CA GLN A 258 -22.40 25.06 4.47
C GLN A 258 -22.61 23.73 5.19
N SER A 259 -21.61 22.84 5.15
CA SER A 259 -21.66 21.52 5.76
C SER A 259 -20.30 21.14 6.35
N PRO A 260 -19.95 21.64 7.55
CA PRO A 260 -18.63 21.42 8.15
C PRO A 260 -18.24 19.96 8.37
N GLY A 261 -19.23 19.05 8.49
CA GLY A 261 -19.00 17.61 8.54
C GLY A 261 -18.36 17.03 7.26
N LEU A 262 -18.31 17.80 6.17
CA LEU A 262 -17.60 17.43 4.93
C LEU A 262 -16.11 17.81 4.94
N SER A 263 -15.64 18.55 5.95
CA SER A 263 -14.28 19.10 5.99
C SER A 263 -13.17 18.07 5.77
N GLU A 264 -13.32 16.86 6.32
CA GLU A 264 -12.33 15.79 6.11
C GLU A 264 -12.23 15.39 4.64
N ALA A 265 -13.37 15.14 4.00
CA ALA A 265 -13.43 14.73 2.61
C ALA A 265 -12.79 15.78 1.68
N TYR A 266 -12.99 17.06 1.98
CA TYR A 266 -12.48 18.14 1.13
C TYR A 266 -11.05 18.60 1.45
N SER A 267 -10.43 18.10 2.53
CA SER A 267 -9.06 18.45 2.90
C SER A 267 -8.02 18.12 1.82
N GLU A 268 -8.23 17.02 1.07
CA GLU A 268 -7.36 16.61 -0.04
C GLU A 268 -7.42 17.58 -1.23
N VAL A 269 -8.57 18.21 -1.47
CA VAL A 269 -8.72 19.20 -2.54
C VAL A 269 -7.84 20.41 -2.28
N VAL A 270 -7.78 20.87 -1.03
CA VAL A 270 -6.94 22.00 -0.62
C VAL A 270 -5.47 21.67 -0.87
N LEU A 271 -5.03 20.46 -0.54
CA LEU A 271 -3.67 20.00 -0.81
C LEU A 271 -3.39 19.93 -2.31
N ALA A 272 -4.31 19.36 -3.10
CA ALA A 272 -4.17 19.26 -4.54
C ALA A 272 -4.06 20.64 -5.21
N ALA A 273 -4.89 21.61 -4.79
CA ALA A 273 -4.82 22.99 -5.29
C ALA A 273 -3.48 23.68 -4.98
N CYS A 274 -2.77 23.24 -3.93
CA CYS A 274 -1.44 23.72 -3.60
C CYS A 274 -0.31 22.96 -4.33
N GLY A 275 -0.62 21.86 -5.03
CA GLY A 275 0.35 20.94 -5.60
C GLY A 275 0.95 19.96 -4.58
N PHE A 276 0.24 19.68 -3.48
CA PHE A 276 0.72 18.91 -2.33
C PHE A 276 0.15 17.49 -2.22
N THR A 277 -0.41 16.93 -3.29
CA THR A 277 -0.97 15.57 -3.30
C THR A 277 0.04 14.51 -2.82
N LYS A 278 1.33 14.69 -3.10
CA LYS A 278 2.42 13.77 -2.67
C LYS A 278 3.25 14.29 -1.48
N LEU A 279 2.86 15.39 -0.83
CA LEU A 279 3.67 16.02 0.22
C LEU A 279 3.94 15.08 1.40
N TYR A 280 2.92 14.36 1.87
CA TYR A 280 3.10 13.41 2.97
C TYR A 280 4.06 12.28 2.61
N GLN A 281 3.96 11.73 1.39
CA GLN A 281 4.85 10.68 0.89
C GLN A 281 6.32 11.14 0.86
N VAL A 282 6.58 12.35 0.37
CA VAL A 282 7.92 12.97 0.42
C VAL A 282 8.43 13.05 1.86
N LEU A 283 7.58 13.49 2.79
CA LEU A 283 7.98 13.70 4.18
C LEU A 283 8.20 12.39 4.95
N CYS A 284 7.55 11.28 4.56
CA CYS A 284 7.83 9.96 5.12
C CYS A 284 9.28 9.49 4.89
N GLU A 285 9.99 10.01 3.87
CA GLU A 285 11.42 9.72 3.67
C GLU A 285 12.33 10.23 4.80
N TYR A 286 11.79 11.03 5.73
CA TYR A 286 12.48 11.59 6.88
C TYR A 286 12.15 10.87 8.20
N GLU A 287 11.23 9.90 8.19
CA GLU A 287 10.71 9.25 9.41
C GLU A 287 11.84 8.62 10.27
N ASP A 288 12.77 7.93 9.62
CA ASP A 288 13.83 7.15 10.26
C ASP A 288 15.17 7.92 10.40
N ASP A 289 15.23 9.19 9.99
CA ASP A 289 16.44 10.00 10.07
C ASP A 289 16.18 11.31 10.81
N ALA A 290 16.38 11.26 12.13
CA ALA A 290 16.18 12.41 13.02
C ALA A 290 17.01 13.65 12.61
N LYS A 291 18.20 13.46 12.02
CA LYS A 291 19.04 14.59 11.59
C LYS A 291 18.45 15.25 10.36
N ARG A 292 18.07 14.46 9.36
CA ARG A 292 17.38 14.99 8.16
C ARG A 292 16.06 15.64 8.55
N PHE A 293 15.31 15.07 9.49
CA PHE A 293 14.08 15.68 9.99
C PHE A 293 14.37 17.03 10.64
N ASP A 294 15.42 17.16 11.46
CA ASP A 294 15.79 18.41 12.11
C ASP A 294 16.22 19.53 11.13
N GLU A 295 16.62 19.18 9.91
CA GLU A 295 16.92 20.14 8.84
C GLU A 295 15.67 20.67 8.12
N LEU A 296 14.51 20.00 8.28
CA LEU A 296 13.28 20.45 7.64
C LEU A 296 12.83 21.83 8.16
N PRO A 297 12.24 22.67 7.28
CA PRO A 297 11.55 23.88 7.71
C PRO A 297 10.46 23.57 8.73
N GLU A 298 10.22 24.50 9.64
CA GLU A 298 9.24 24.36 10.72
C GLU A 298 7.86 23.92 10.24
N SER A 299 7.35 24.53 9.16
CA SER A 299 6.04 24.17 8.60
C SER A 299 5.98 22.73 8.09
N ALA A 300 7.09 22.20 7.57
CA ALA A 300 7.17 20.81 7.11
C ALA A 300 7.18 19.83 8.30
N LYS A 301 7.90 20.18 9.38
CA LYS A 301 7.89 19.41 10.63
C LYS A 301 6.49 19.35 11.24
N VAL A 302 5.81 20.49 11.33
CA VAL A 302 4.43 20.57 11.83
C VAL A 302 3.49 19.73 10.97
N PHE A 303 3.53 19.90 9.65
CA PHE A 303 2.67 19.13 8.74
C PHE A 303 2.90 17.62 8.86
N PHE A 304 4.17 17.18 8.81
CA PHE A 304 4.53 15.76 8.93
C PHE A 304 4.12 15.17 10.26
N SER A 305 4.53 15.79 11.37
CA SER A 305 4.34 15.24 12.70
C SER A 305 2.86 15.09 13.05
N VAL A 306 2.01 16.09 12.73
CA VAL A 306 0.57 15.99 12.96
C VAL A 306 -0.06 14.92 12.06
N THR A 307 0.24 14.91 10.75
CA THR A 307 -0.32 13.91 9.83
C THR A 307 0.05 12.49 10.24
N PHE A 308 1.32 12.25 10.55
CA PHE A 308 1.83 10.93 10.90
C PHE A 308 1.26 10.41 12.22
N PHE A 309 1.13 11.30 13.20
CA PHE A 309 0.51 10.99 14.48
C PHE A 309 -0.98 10.68 14.36
N GLU A 310 -1.74 11.52 13.65
CA GLU A 310 -3.18 11.30 13.41
C GLU A 310 -3.43 9.99 12.65
N ALA A 311 -2.59 9.65 11.67
CA ALA A 311 -2.69 8.37 10.97
C ALA A 311 -2.48 7.19 11.92
N ALA A 312 -1.42 7.21 12.73
CA ALA A 312 -1.16 6.14 13.71
C ALA A 312 -2.29 6.01 14.75
N HIS A 313 -2.81 7.15 15.22
CA HIS A 313 -3.95 7.22 16.14
C HIS A 313 -5.22 6.64 15.53
N PHE A 314 -5.51 6.99 14.28
CA PHE A 314 -6.70 6.48 13.57
C PHE A 314 -6.67 4.95 13.37
N TYR A 315 -5.49 4.39 13.07
CA TYR A 315 -5.38 2.96 12.76
C TYR A 315 -5.26 2.04 13.98
N GLY A 316 -4.76 2.52 15.12
CA GLY A 316 -4.66 1.67 16.31
C GLY A 316 -4.64 2.38 17.65
N GLY A 317 -5.28 3.55 17.72
CA GLY A 317 -5.47 4.26 18.98
C GLY A 317 -4.24 5.04 19.43
N ILE A 318 -4.41 5.74 20.56
CA ILE A 318 -3.39 6.63 21.11
C ILE A 318 -2.19 5.82 21.62
N ALA A 319 -2.41 4.59 22.10
CA ALA A 319 -1.31 3.74 22.51
C ALA A 319 -0.44 3.34 21.31
N GLN A 320 -1.01 3.04 20.13
CA GLN A 320 -0.21 2.80 18.92
C GLN A 320 0.54 4.06 18.48
N ALA A 321 -0.11 5.23 18.51
CA ALA A 321 0.54 6.49 18.18
C ALA A 321 1.72 6.80 19.14
N PHE A 322 1.58 6.50 20.42
CA PHE A 322 2.66 6.64 21.39
C PHE A 322 3.74 5.58 21.18
N GLY A 323 3.41 4.28 21.18
CA GLY A 323 4.41 3.20 21.12
C GLY A 323 5.12 3.05 19.77
N GLY A 324 4.52 3.58 18.71
CA GLY A 324 5.05 3.60 17.36
C GLY A 324 6.09 4.71 17.10
N PRO A 325 6.61 4.80 15.86
CA PRO A 325 7.56 5.85 15.46
C PRO A 325 6.98 7.26 15.53
N SER A 326 5.67 7.44 15.31
CA SER A 326 5.00 8.74 15.36
C SER A 326 5.11 9.42 16.74
N GLY A 327 5.19 8.64 17.81
CA GLY A 327 5.44 9.13 19.17
C GLY A 327 6.80 9.83 19.38
N ASN A 328 7.75 9.68 18.46
CA ASN A 328 9.01 10.43 18.51
C ASN A 328 8.80 11.94 18.30
N TYR A 329 7.66 12.31 17.70
CA TYR A 329 7.36 13.67 17.25
C TYR A 329 6.36 14.41 18.15
N LEU A 330 6.04 13.90 19.35
CA LEU A 330 4.97 14.44 20.21
C LEU A 330 5.08 15.93 20.53
N LEU A 331 6.30 16.46 20.70
CA LEU A 331 6.48 17.91 20.90
C LEU A 331 6.06 18.72 19.67
N TRP A 332 6.36 18.20 18.47
CA TRP A 332 5.95 18.80 17.20
C TRP A 332 4.46 18.61 16.95
N VAL A 333 3.86 17.49 17.35
CA VAL A 333 2.40 17.28 17.31
C VAL A 333 1.69 18.32 18.17
N ARG A 334 2.12 18.48 19.43
CA ARG A 334 1.57 19.48 20.35
C ARG A 334 1.69 20.90 19.82
N LYS A 335 2.87 21.26 19.31
CA LYS A 335 3.10 22.55 18.65
C LYS A 335 2.21 22.71 17.41
N GLY A 336 2.09 21.66 16.61
CA GLY A 336 1.29 21.64 15.39
C GLY A 336 -0.19 21.86 15.65
N TYR A 337 -0.79 21.16 16.62
CA TYR A 337 -2.18 21.42 17.03
C TYR A 337 -2.40 22.89 17.43
N ALA A 338 -1.44 23.50 18.15
CA ALA A 338 -1.54 24.91 18.49
C ALA A 338 -1.47 25.82 17.24
N GLU A 339 -0.57 25.54 16.30
CA GLU A 339 -0.39 26.33 15.08
C GLU A 339 -1.55 26.23 14.08
N ILE A 340 -2.17 25.05 13.97
CA ILE A 340 -3.34 24.87 13.12
C ILE A 340 -4.63 25.39 13.77
N GLY A 341 -4.55 25.89 15.01
CA GLY A 341 -5.68 26.52 15.71
C GLY A 341 -6.59 25.52 16.43
N GLU A 342 -6.05 24.40 16.91
CA GLU A 342 -6.78 23.34 17.61
C GLU A 342 -6.34 23.20 19.08
N PRO A 343 -6.62 24.19 19.93
CA PRO A 343 -6.24 24.15 21.35
C PRO A 343 -6.87 22.99 22.12
N TRP A 344 -8.02 22.48 21.65
CA TRP A 344 -8.65 21.29 22.23
C TRP A 344 -7.82 20.02 22.04
N ASN A 345 -7.20 19.86 20.87
CA ASN A 345 -6.31 18.72 20.60
C ASN A 345 -5.01 18.82 21.40
N VAL A 346 -4.55 20.05 21.69
CA VAL A 346 -3.47 20.28 22.67
C VAL A 346 -3.90 19.83 24.07
N GLU A 347 -5.09 20.24 24.55
CA GLU A 347 -5.59 19.83 25.87
C GLU A 347 -5.78 18.31 25.97
N TRP A 348 -6.34 17.69 24.92
CA TRP A 348 -6.53 16.25 24.83
C TRP A 348 -5.19 15.52 24.87
N LEU A 349 -4.20 15.94 24.06
CA LEU A 349 -2.88 15.33 24.05
C LEU A 349 -2.19 15.49 25.41
N ASP A 350 -2.24 16.68 26.01
CA ASP A 350 -1.71 16.93 27.35
C ASP A 350 -2.40 16.06 28.41
N PHE A 351 -3.70 15.76 28.24
CA PHE A 351 -4.42 14.83 29.11
C PHE A 351 -3.93 13.39 28.93
N MET A 352 -3.77 12.93 27.70
CA MET A 352 -3.27 11.58 27.38
C MET A 352 -1.82 11.35 27.82
N CYS A 353 -1.02 12.42 27.89
CA CYS A 353 0.36 12.34 28.40
C CYS A 353 0.47 12.29 29.94
N ARG A 354 -0.61 12.51 30.70
CA ARG A 354 -0.57 12.57 32.18
C ARG A 354 0.02 11.34 32.86
N PRO A 355 -0.25 10.08 32.42
CA PRO A 355 0.32 8.89 33.07
C PRO A 355 1.86 8.86 33.06
N PHE A 356 2.51 9.58 32.14
CA PHE A 356 3.96 9.68 32.06
C PHE A 356 4.55 10.73 33.02
N GLY A 357 3.72 11.46 33.74
CA GLY A 357 4.13 12.54 34.66
C GLY A 357 4.48 13.85 33.95
N ILE A 358 5.06 14.79 34.71
CA ILE A 358 5.33 16.17 34.26
C ILE A 358 6.24 16.22 33.02
N GLY A 359 7.16 15.26 32.89
CA GLY A 359 8.08 15.19 31.76
C GLY A 359 7.46 14.67 30.47
N GLY A 360 6.25 14.10 30.53
CA GLY A 360 5.63 13.40 29.41
C GLY A 360 6.37 12.12 29.01
N PRO A 361 5.90 11.46 27.94
CA PRO A 361 6.56 10.27 27.40
C PRO A 361 7.96 10.58 26.85
N SER A 362 8.86 9.60 26.95
CA SER A 362 10.21 9.70 26.38
C SER A 362 10.18 9.90 24.87
N LYS A 363 11.09 10.72 24.33
CA LYS A 363 11.30 10.84 22.87
C LYS A 363 11.89 9.57 22.26
N ASP A 364 12.69 8.85 23.04
CA ASP A 364 13.26 7.56 22.65
C ASP A 364 12.19 6.47 22.70
N ARG A 365 11.97 5.79 21.56
CA ARG A 365 10.89 4.81 21.38
C ARG A 365 11.02 3.62 22.32
N GLU A 366 12.22 3.08 22.50
CA GLU A 366 12.44 1.92 23.36
C GLU A 366 12.13 2.26 24.83
N ARG A 367 12.69 3.37 25.32
CA ARG A 367 12.40 3.87 26.67
C ARG A 367 10.93 4.20 26.86
N ARG A 368 10.28 4.79 25.86
CA ARG A 368 8.84 5.11 25.90
C ARG A 368 7.99 3.85 25.99
N ASN A 369 8.30 2.82 25.20
CA ASN A 369 7.62 1.53 25.29
C ASN A 369 7.85 0.86 26.65
N GLN A 370 9.06 0.95 27.21
CA GLN A 370 9.32 0.50 28.59
C GLN A 370 8.48 1.27 29.62
N GLN A 371 8.36 2.59 29.48
CA GLN A 371 7.49 3.40 30.33
C GLN A 371 6.04 2.92 30.24
N MET A 372 5.51 2.77 29.02
CA MET A 372 4.12 2.31 28.77
C MET A 372 3.85 0.93 29.38
N MET A 373 4.78 -0.01 29.24
CA MET A 373 4.65 -1.37 29.79
C MET A 373 4.82 -1.43 31.31
N SER A 374 5.56 -0.48 31.89
CA SER A 374 5.82 -0.43 33.34
C SER A 374 4.69 0.16 34.18
N MET A 375 3.66 0.74 33.54
CA MET A 375 2.48 1.26 34.24
C MET A 375 1.61 0.11 34.77
N THR A 376 0.82 0.39 35.82
CA THR A 376 -0.13 -0.58 36.40
C THR A 376 -1.55 0.02 36.42
N PRO A 377 -2.46 -0.40 35.53
CA PRO A 377 -2.26 -1.35 34.42
C PRO A 377 -1.38 -0.74 33.30
N SER A 378 -1.01 -1.50 32.26
CA SER A 378 -0.15 -0.93 31.20
C SER A 378 -0.83 0.22 30.47
N PHE A 379 -0.10 1.10 29.78
CA PHE A 379 -0.76 2.21 29.05
C PHE A 379 -1.77 1.69 28.00
N TRP A 380 -1.47 0.56 27.35
CA TRP A 380 -2.36 -0.09 26.38
C TRP A 380 -3.70 -0.48 27.00
N ASP A 381 -3.69 -0.90 28.27
CA ASP A 381 -4.89 -1.31 29.00
C ASP A 381 -5.63 -0.11 29.64
N GLN A 382 -4.96 1.05 29.77
CA GLN A 382 -5.54 2.27 30.34
C GLN A 382 -6.19 3.20 29.30
N GLU A 383 -5.92 3.01 28.00
CA GLU A 383 -6.32 3.94 26.94
C GLU A 383 -7.83 4.26 26.98
N ASP A 384 -8.67 3.23 27.05
CA ASP A 384 -10.13 3.39 27.07
C ASP A 384 -10.62 4.15 28.29
N GLU A 385 -10.05 3.87 29.48
CA GLU A 385 -10.40 4.56 30.72
C GLU A 385 -9.99 6.03 30.68
N LEU A 386 -8.81 6.34 30.12
CA LEU A 386 -8.33 7.71 29.94
C LEU A 386 -9.22 8.49 28.97
N LYS A 387 -9.63 7.85 27.87
CA LYS A 387 -10.55 8.43 26.89
C LYS A 387 -11.91 8.74 27.53
N ALA A 388 -12.50 7.76 28.23
CA ALA A 388 -13.76 7.95 28.94
C ALA A 388 -13.67 9.08 29.98
N ALA A 389 -12.56 9.17 30.72
CA ALA A 389 -12.35 10.23 31.70
C ALA A 389 -12.22 11.62 31.05
N TYR A 390 -11.59 11.73 29.87
CA TYR A 390 -11.53 12.98 29.12
C TYR A 390 -12.89 13.39 28.56
N GLU A 391 -13.64 12.44 27.99
CA GLU A 391 -14.98 12.67 27.48
C GLU A 391 -15.92 13.14 28.60
N GLU A 392 -15.90 12.48 29.76
CA GLU A 392 -16.69 12.89 30.93
C GLU A 392 -16.31 14.29 31.42
N LYS A 393 -15.01 14.62 31.45
CA LYS A 393 -14.52 15.96 31.82
C LYS A 393 -15.03 17.05 30.85
N THR A 394 -15.29 16.69 29.60
CA THR A 394 -15.60 17.64 28.51
C THR A 394 -17.05 17.58 28.04
N LYS A 395 -17.88 16.72 28.64
CA LYS A 395 -19.27 16.43 28.21
C LYS A 395 -20.18 17.65 28.14
N ASP A 396 -19.99 18.63 29.02
CA ASP A 396 -20.85 19.82 29.10
C ASP A 396 -20.35 20.98 28.22
N ARG A 397 -19.25 20.78 27.50
CA ARG A 397 -18.77 21.76 26.53
C ARG A 397 -19.67 21.65 25.30
N GLU A 398 -20.32 22.75 24.92
CA GLU A 398 -20.89 22.86 23.58
C GLU A 398 -19.76 22.61 22.60
N ILE A 399 -19.78 21.45 21.93
CA ILE A 399 -18.85 21.15 20.87
C ILE A 399 -19.32 22.02 19.70
N GLU A 400 -18.78 23.25 19.63
CA GLU A 400 -18.82 24.10 18.45
C GLU A 400 -18.52 23.23 17.23
N ILE A 401 -19.24 23.44 16.11
CA ILE A 401 -19.08 22.59 14.93
C ILE A 401 -17.61 22.55 14.52
N LYS A 402 -16.91 21.46 14.85
CA LYS A 402 -15.47 21.35 14.64
C LYS A 402 -15.22 20.89 13.22
N PHE A 403 -14.47 21.67 12.47
CA PHE A 403 -13.78 21.16 11.30
C PHE A 403 -12.78 20.08 11.75
N CYS A 404 -12.50 19.09 10.91
CA CYS A 404 -11.55 18.05 11.29
C CYS A 404 -10.10 18.57 11.26
N THR A 405 -9.22 17.90 12.01
CA THR A 405 -7.77 18.17 12.05
C THR A 405 -7.14 18.21 10.65
N LYS A 406 -7.52 17.27 9.76
CA LYS A 406 -7.00 17.22 8.39
C LYS A 406 -7.33 18.50 7.61
N TRP A 407 -8.52 19.06 7.79
CA TRP A 407 -8.91 20.31 7.15
C TRP A 407 -8.07 21.50 7.65
N ALA A 408 -7.94 21.64 8.98
CA ALA A 408 -7.11 22.68 9.58
C ALA A 408 -5.65 22.57 9.12
N LEU A 409 -5.13 21.35 9.02
CA LEU A 409 -3.78 21.06 8.54
C LEU A 409 -3.60 21.39 7.05
N SER A 410 -4.58 21.09 6.19
CA SER A 410 -4.55 21.51 4.79
C SER A 410 -4.59 23.03 4.63
N LYS A 411 -5.37 23.74 5.46
CA LYS A 411 -5.39 25.20 5.49
C LYS A 411 -4.06 25.78 5.98
N PHE A 412 -3.41 25.12 6.93
CA PHE A 412 -2.05 25.45 7.33
C PHE A 412 -1.07 25.28 6.15
N ALA A 413 -1.13 24.15 5.44
CA ALA A 413 -0.27 23.94 4.27
C ALA A 413 -0.45 25.02 3.20
N LEU A 414 -1.69 25.44 2.93
CA LEU A 414 -2.01 26.56 2.04
C LEU A 414 -1.35 27.87 2.48
N LYS A 415 -1.36 28.19 3.79
CA LYS A 415 -0.70 29.40 4.33
C LYS A 415 0.83 29.36 4.18
N HIS A 416 1.40 28.16 4.15
CA HIS A 416 2.85 27.92 4.05
C HIS A 416 3.28 27.38 2.68
N VAL A 417 2.50 27.66 1.63
CA VAL A 417 2.67 27.06 0.31
C VAL A 417 4.08 27.25 -0.28
N GLU A 418 4.67 28.43 -0.16
CA GLU A 418 6.00 28.70 -0.72
C GLU A 418 7.10 27.88 -0.04
N VAL A 419 7.04 27.75 1.29
CA VAL A 419 8.02 26.96 2.06
C VAL A 419 7.88 25.48 1.74
N LEU A 420 6.64 24.96 1.69
CA LEU A 420 6.38 23.54 1.45
C LEU A 420 6.66 23.13 0.00
N LYS A 421 6.44 24.02 -0.98
CA LYS A 421 6.84 23.78 -2.38
C LYS A 421 8.35 23.58 -2.52
N HIS A 422 9.16 24.33 -1.79
CA HIS A 422 10.61 24.13 -1.81
C HIS A 422 11.03 22.76 -1.28
N VAL A 423 10.34 22.21 -0.27
CA VAL A 423 10.62 20.87 0.26
C VAL A 423 10.36 19.79 -0.78
N ILE A 424 9.23 19.88 -1.49
CA ILE A 424 8.89 18.94 -2.58
C ILE A 424 9.88 19.06 -3.74
N ALA A 425 10.22 20.29 -4.15
CA ALA A 425 11.14 20.51 -5.27
C ALA A 425 12.57 20.01 -4.97
N SER A 426 12.99 20.05 -3.71
CA SER A 426 14.34 19.61 -3.28
C SER A 426 14.44 18.10 -3.11
N ASN A 427 13.30 17.42 -2.99
CA ASN A 427 13.21 15.96 -2.86
C ASN A 427 12.12 15.48 -3.81
N PRO A 428 12.37 15.52 -5.14
CA PRO A 428 11.45 14.91 -6.06
C PRO A 428 11.36 13.44 -5.65
N VAL A 429 10.19 13.01 -5.17
CA VAL A 429 9.89 11.58 -5.11
C VAL A 429 10.29 11.06 -6.48
N GLN A 430 11.22 10.11 -6.53
CA GLN A 430 11.43 9.40 -7.77
C GLN A 430 10.07 8.78 -8.09
N SER A 431 9.32 9.38 -9.01
CA SER A 431 8.11 8.76 -9.54
C SER A 431 8.56 7.37 -9.97
N PRO A 432 8.01 6.30 -9.35
CA PRO A 432 8.48 4.95 -9.60
C PRO A 432 8.35 4.56 -11.08
#